data_AF-A0A2G6UKR1-F1
#
_entry.id   AF-A0A2G6UKR1-F1
#
_cell.length_a   1.000
_cell.length_b   1.000
_cell.length_c   1.000
_cell.angle_alpha   90.00
_cell.angle_beta   90.00
_cell.angle_gamma   90.00
#
_symmetry.space_group_name_H-M   'P 1'
#
loop_
_entity.id
_entity.type
_entity.pdbx_description
1 polymer ?
#
loop_
_entity_poly.entity_id
_entity_poly.type
_entity_poly.pdbx_seq_one_letter_code
_entity_poly.pdbx_strand_id
1 'polypeptide(L)'
;MSVFGFESEFFIRISNLFVSMTEANRKIVEFIRDEWVVPLNNNSKFAVDHNIDEKTVRRIRDDETYQIALLTIMRICHGKNITLANFFKMVGI
;
A
#
# COMPACT_ATOMS: atom_id res chain seq x y z
N MET A 1 30.06 30.39 8.56
CA MET A 1 30.11 28.91 8.53
C MET A 1 28.80 28.38 9.12
N SER A 2 27.70 28.40 8.36
CA SER A 2 26.37 27.94 8.83
C SER A 2 25.45 27.39 7.72
N VAL A 3 25.88 27.47 6.45
CA VAL A 3 25.10 27.00 5.30
C VAL A 3 25.02 25.47 5.24
N PHE A 4 26.02 24.75 5.75
CA PHE A 4 26.08 23.28 5.71
C PHE A 4 25.08 22.56 6.66
N GLY A 5 24.56 23.23 7.70
CA GLY A 5 23.67 22.60 8.69
C GLY A 5 22.17 22.66 8.33
N PHE A 6 21.74 23.68 7.59
CA PHE A 6 20.33 23.87 7.22
C PHE A 6 19.92 22.97 6.05
N GLU A 7 20.79 22.86 5.03
CA GLU A 7 20.60 21.96 3.89
C GLU A 7 20.53 20.48 4.33
N SER A 8 21.33 20.09 5.33
CA SER A 8 21.35 18.71 5.84
C SER A 8 20.10 18.37 6.66
N GLU A 9 19.58 19.27 7.49
CA GLU A 9 18.32 19.06 8.20
C GLU A 9 17.12 18.95 7.25
N PHE A 10 17.08 19.77 6.21
CA PHE A 10 16.04 19.72 5.19
C PHE A 10 16.09 18.40 4.42
N PHE A 11 17.29 17.97 4.01
CA PHE A 11 17.49 16.68 3.34
C PHE A 11 17.08 15.49 4.23
N ILE A 12 17.42 15.52 5.52
CA ILE A 12 17.03 14.48 6.50
C ILE A 12 15.49 14.44 6.66
N ARG A 13 14.82 15.59 6.74
CA ARG A 13 13.35 15.63 6.85
C ARG A 13 12.67 15.06 5.60
N ILE A 14 13.17 15.40 4.42
CA ILE A 14 12.66 14.86 3.15
C ILE A 14 12.92 13.36 3.07
N SER A 15 14.14 12.89 3.40
CA SER A 15 14.46 11.47 3.37
C SER A 15 13.58 10.67 4.34
N ASN A 16 13.35 11.18 5.54
CA ASN A 16 12.46 10.55 6.53
C ASN A 16 11.02 10.49 6.04
N LEU A 17 10.54 11.50 5.31
CA LEU A 17 9.22 11.46 4.69
C LEU A 17 9.12 10.33 3.65
N PHE A 18 10.10 10.21 2.75
CA PHE A 18 10.12 9.14 1.74
C PHE A 18 10.21 7.74 2.35
N VAL A 19 11.01 7.56 3.41
CA VAL A 19 11.07 6.30 4.15
C VAL A 19 9.69 5.97 4.73
N SER A 20 9.05 6.92 5.40
CA SER A 20 7.72 6.72 6.00
C SER A 20 6.63 6.37 4.96
N MET A 21 6.69 6.97 3.77
CA MET A 21 5.77 6.66 2.67
C MET A 21 5.96 5.23 2.15
N THR A 22 7.21 4.78 2.05
CA THR A 22 7.53 3.43 1.58
C THR A 22 7.09 2.37 2.59
N GLU A 23 7.32 2.61 3.89
CA GLU A 23 6.88 1.74 4.98
C GLU A 23 5.35 1.65 5.04
N ALA A 24 4.64 2.77 4.90
CA ALA A 24 3.18 2.79 4.87
C ALA A 24 2.63 2.00 3.68
N ASN A 25 3.19 2.20 2.48
CA ASN A 25 2.83 1.40 1.31
C ASN A 25 3.05 -0.09 1.57
N ARG A 26 4.19 -0.47 2.16
CA ARG A 26 4.51 -1.87 2.42
C ARG A 26 3.50 -2.53 3.35
N LYS A 27 3.16 -1.86 4.46
CA LYS A 27 2.13 -2.30 5.42
C LYS A 27 0.77 -2.50 4.74
N ILE A 28 0.36 -1.55 3.89
CA ILE A 28 -0.89 -1.64 3.13
C ILE A 28 -0.92 -2.89 2.25
N VAL A 29 0.13 -3.10 1.44
CA VAL A 29 0.16 -4.21 0.48
C VAL A 29 0.24 -5.55 1.19
N GLU A 30 1.02 -5.66 2.27
CA GLU A 30 1.10 -6.88 3.10
C GLU A 30 -0.23 -7.20 3.78
N PHE A 31 -0.90 -6.21 4.36
CA PHE A 31 -2.23 -6.42 4.93
C PHE A 31 -3.22 -6.97 3.89
N ILE A 32 -3.29 -6.34 2.71
CA ILE A 32 -4.18 -6.81 1.62
C ILE A 32 -3.80 -8.24 1.20
N ARG A 33 -2.50 -8.53 1.09
CA ARG A 33 -1.99 -9.85 0.72
C ARG A 33 -2.43 -10.91 1.73
N ASP A 34 -2.09 -10.69 2.99
CA ASP A 34 -2.15 -11.71 4.04
C ASP A 34 -3.59 -11.93 4.51
N GLU A 35 -4.41 -10.88 4.58
CA GLU A 35 -5.79 -10.99 5.03
C GLU A 35 -6.76 -11.39 3.91
N TRP A 36 -6.49 -10.99 2.66
CA TRP A 36 -7.51 -11.09 1.61
C TRP A 36 -7.09 -11.85 0.34
N VAL A 37 -5.87 -11.68 -0.14
CA VAL A 37 -5.43 -12.34 -1.40
C VAL A 37 -5.01 -13.78 -1.15
N VAL A 38 -4.13 -14.03 -0.17
CA VAL A 38 -3.61 -15.36 0.17
C VAL A 38 -4.75 -16.28 0.64
N PRO A 39 -5.65 -15.87 1.55
CA PRO A 39 -6.73 -16.74 2.01
C PRO A 39 -7.73 -17.11 0.91
N LEU A 40 -7.99 -16.22 -0.05
CA LEU A 40 -8.85 -16.55 -1.19
C LEU A 40 -8.17 -17.52 -2.17
N ASN A 41 -6.84 -17.44 -2.29
CA ASN A 41 -6.00 -18.26 -3.16
C ASN A 41 -6.49 -18.38 -4.61
N ASN A 42 -7.12 -17.34 -5.15
CA ASN A 42 -7.60 -17.29 -6.53
C ASN A 42 -7.46 -15.86 -7.07
N ASN A 43 -6.39 -15.63 -7.83
CA ASN A 43 -6.04 -14.30 -8.31
C ASN A 43 -7.11 -13.72 -9.25
N SER A 44 -7.62 -14.52 -10.18
CA SER A 44 -8.62 -14.09 -11.15
C SER A 44 -9.95 -13.74 -10.47
N LYS A 45 -10.38 -14.54 -9.48
CA LYS A 45 -11.58 -14.24 -8.71
C LYS A 45 -11.41 -12.95 -7.90
N PHE A 46 -10.28 -12.77 -7.21
CA PHE A 46 -10.00 -11.54 -6.48
C PHE A 46 -10.04 -10.31 -7.41
N ALA A 47 -9.45 -10.44 -8.59
CA ALA A 47 -9.41 -9.39 -9.60
C ALA A 47 -10.82 -8.97 -10.06
N VAL A 48 -11.67 -9.95 -10.39
CA VAL A 48 -13.06 -9.72 -10.81
C VAL A 48 -13.89 -9.10 -9.68
N ASP A 49 -13.83 -9.69 -8.47
CA ASP A 49 -14.63 -9.24 -7.32
C ASP A 49 -14.33 -7.77 -6.93
N HIS A 50 -13.13 -7.28 -7.23
CA HIS A 50 -12.69 -5.92 -6.89
C HIS A 50 -12.43 -5.03 -8.12
N ASN A 51 -12.80 -5.46 -9.33
CA ASN A 51 -12.61 -4.69 -10.57
C ASN A 51 -11.17 -4.17 -10.76
N ILE A 52 -10.17 -5.04 -10.60
CA ILE A 52 -8.74 -4.75 -10.82
C ILE A 52 -8.14 -5.80 -11.75
N ASP A 53 -6.97 -5.52 -12.32
CA ASP A 53 -6.29 -6.51 -13.18
C ASP A 53 -5.73 -7.67 -12.35
N GLU A 54 -5.80 -8.89 -12.88
CA GLU A 54 -5.16 -10.05 -12.25
C GLU A 54 -3.64 -9.83 -12.05
N LYS A 55 -2.99 -9.11 -12.98
CA LYS A 55 -1.58 -8.69 -12.83
C LYS A 55 -1.35 -7.86 -11.57
N THR A 56 -2.31 -7.02 -11.18
CA THR A 56 -2.24 -6.24 -9.94
C THR A 56 -2.36 -7.15 -8.72
N VAL A 57 -3.21 -8.18 -8.76
CA VAL A 57 -3.29 -9.18 -7.68
C VAL A 57 -1.98 -9.96 -7.54
N ARG A 58 -1.35 -10.37 -8.64
CA ARG A 58 -0.03 -11.01 -8.63
C ARG A 58 1.05 -10.11 -8.02
N ARG A 59 1.07 -8.81 -8.36
CA ARG A 59 2.01 -7.86 -7.73
C ARG A 59 1.76 -7.71 -6.22
N ILE A 60 0.50 -7.66 -5.78
CA ILE A 60 0.19 -7.63 -4.34
C ILE A 60 0.71 -8.89 -3.64
N ARG A 61 0.62 -10.05 -4.31
CA ARG A 61 1.04 -11.34 -3.75
C ARG A 61 2.55 -11.49 -3.68
N ASP A 62 3.25 -11.17 -4.76
CA ASP A 62 4.61 -11.65 -5.00
C ASP A 62 5.66 -10.52 -5.15
N ASP A 63 5.26 -9.26 -5.35
CA ASP A 63 6.19 -8.14 -5.56
C ASP A 63 6.43 -7.37 -4.25
N GLU A 64 7.61 -7.59 -3.66
CA GLU A 64 8.08 -6.97 -2.42
C GLU A 64 8.27 -5.45 -2.52
N THR A 65 8.40 -4.93 -3.75
CA THR A 65 8.64 -3.50 -4.01
C THR A 65 7.40 -2.76 -4.54
N TYR A 66 6.29 -3.49 -4.72
CA TYR A 66 5.11 -2.96 -5.38
C TYR A 66 4.54 -1.72 -4.69
N GLN A 67 4.42 -0.63 -5.45
CA GLN A 67 3.74 0.60 -5.03
C GLN A 67 2.27 0.55 -5.47
N ILE A 68 1.37 0.40 -4.51
CA ILE A 68 -0.06 0.27 -4.80
C ILE A 68 -0.68 1.65 -5.03
N ALA A 69 -1.42 1.80 -6.12
CA ALA A 69 -2.18 3.02 -6.39
C ALA A 69 -3.37 3.14 -5.42
N LEU A 70 -3.66 4.37 -4.97
CA LEU A 70 -4.82 4.65 -4.10
C LEU A 70 -6.14 4.15 -4.71
N LEU A 71 -6.31 4.29 -6.02
CA LEU A 71 -7.49 3.79 -6.74
C LEU A 71 -7.69 2.27 -6.56
N THR A 72 -6.59 1.51 -6.57
CA THR A 72 -6.63 0.06 -6.32
C THR A 72 -7.11 -0.23 -4.90
N ILE A 73 -6.60 0.50 -3.91
CA ILE A 73 -7.04 0.37 -2.51
C ILE A 73 -8.53 0.68 -2.39
N MET A 74 -9.00 1.78 -3.01
CA MET A 74 -10.42 2.18 -2.99
C MET A 74 -11.33 1.10 -3.59
N ARG A 75 -10.92 0.52 -4.72
CA ARG A 75 -11.65 -0.56 -5.38
C ARG A 75 -11.72 -1.82 -4.51
N ILE A 76 -10.62 -2.17 -3.85
CA ILE A 76 -10.59 -3.29 -2.91
C ILE A 76 -11.51 -3.02 -1.72
N CYS A 77 -11.45 -1.82 -1.12
CA CYS A 77 -12.32 -1.41 -0.02
C CYS A 77 -13.80 -1.50 -0.40
N HIS A 78 -14.15 -1.06 -1.61
CA HIS A 78 -15.50 -1.17 -2.15
C HIS A 78 -15.98 -2.63 -2.25
N GLY A 79 -15.17 -3.52 -2.83
CA GLY A 79 -15.51 -4.96 -2.90
C GLY A 79 -15.61 -5.65 -1.52
N LYS A 80 -14.91 -5.12 -0.52
CA LYS A 80 -14.97 -5.57 0.89
C LYS A 80 -16.08 -4.89 1.72
N ASN A 81 -16.82 -3.95 1.13
CA ASN A 81 -17.83 -3.15 1.83
C ASN A 81 -17.30 -2.45 3.09
N ILE A 82 -16.10 -1.86 2.99
CA ILE A 82 -15.45 -1.08 4.04
C ILE A 82 -15.07 0.30 3.52
N THR A 83 -15.03 1.31 4.39
CA THR A 83 -14.53 2.64 4.01
C THR A 83 -13.00 2.65 4.00
N LEU A 84 -12.42 3.53 3.19
CA LEU A 84 -10.96 3.74 3.16
C LEU A 84 -10.40 4.13 4.54
N ALA A 85 -11.15 4.93 5.30
CA ALA A 85 -10.77 5.32 6.66
C ALA A 85 -10.75 4.13 7.62
N ASN A 86 -11.74 3.23 7.55
CA ASN A 86 -11.74 2.01 8.35
C ASN A 86 -10.61 1.08 7.93
N PHE A 87 -10.32 0.99 6.62
CA PHE A 87 -9.18 0.24 6.12
C PHE A 87 -7.87 0.71 6.73
N PHE A 88 -7.56 2.00 6.67
CA PHE A 88 -6.30 2.52 7.26
C PHE A 88 -6.21 2.29 8.78
N LYS A 89 -7.34 2.39 9.51
CA LYS A 89 -7.39 1.99 10.92
C LYS A 89 -7.05 0.51 11.14
N MET A 90 -7.52 -0.38 10.26
CA MET A 90 -7.19 -1.82 10.34
C MET A 90 -5.71 -2.09 10.04
N VAL A 91 -5.10 -1.34 9.11
CA VAL A 91 -3.66 -1.43 8.81
C VAL A 91 -2.80 -0.84 9.94
N GLY A 92 -3.33 0.09 10.72
CA GLY A 92 -2.61 0.76 11.81
C GLY A 92 -1.69 1.89 11.32
N ILE A 93 -2.18 2.68 10.37
CA ILE A 93 -1.50 3.88 9.84
C ILE A 93 -2.39 5.13 9.95
#